data_AF-V3ZMY4-F1
#
_entry.id   AF-V3ZMY4-F1
#
_cell.length_a   1.000
_cell.length_b   1.000
_cell.length_c   1.000
_cell.angle_alpha   90.00
_cell.angle_beta   90.00
_cell.angle_gamma   90.00
#
_symmetry.space_group_name_H-M   'P 1'
#
loop_
_entity.id
_entity.type
_entity.pdbx_description
1 polymer ?
#
loop_
_entity_poly.entity_id
_entity_poly.type
_entity_poly.pdbx_seq_one_letter_code
_entity_poly.pdbx_strand_id
1 'polypeptide(L)' 'LTKDSGWRTRDGSLADYFFGGVKGQMNCACKKDNSCYNGLDCNCNAGDSTERQDKGYATYKDDLPITAFLSGNTGMTLYY' A
#
# COMPACT_ATOMS: atom_id res chain seq x y z
N LEU A 1 -4.27 2.22 0.73
CA LEU A 1 -4.36 1.67 -0.65
C LEU A 1 -5.65 2.18 -1.29
N THR A 2 -5.59 2.72 -2.50
CA THR A 2 -6.78 3.15 -3.25
C THR A 2 -6.88 2.32 -4.52
N LYS A 3 -8.00 2.42 -5.24
CA LYS A 3 -8.26 1.62 -6.46
C LYS A 3 -7.17 1.81 -7.55
N ASP A 4 -6.38 2.87 -7.48
CA ASP A 4 -5.36 3.21 -8.50
C ASP A 4 -3.93 3.27 -7.91
N SER A 5 -3.72 2.87 -6.65
CA SER A 5 -2.43 2.93 -5.95
C SER A 5 -2.11 1.62 -5.23
N GLY A 6 -0.99 0.98 -5.58
CA GLY A 6 -0.61 -0.33 -5.08
C GLY A 6 0.43 -1.00 -5.97
N TRP A 7 0.31 -2.31 -6.18
CA TRP A 7 1.19 -3.08 -7.05
C TRP A 7 0.40 -4.11 -7.85
N ARG A 8 0.95 -4.51 -8.99
CA ARG A 8 0.34 -5.47 -9.90
C ARG A 8 0.95 -6.85 -9.68
N THR A 9 0.08 -7.85 -9.58
CA THR A 9 0.45 -9.26 -9.41
C THR A 9 0.95 -9.85 -10.73
N ARG A 10 1.31 -11.14 -10.73
CA ARG A 10 1.69 -11.91 -11.92
C ARG A 10 0.64 -11.84 -13.04
N ASP A 11 -0.64 -11.90 -12.71
CA ASP A 11 -1.72 -11.88 -13.71
C ASP A 11 -2.14 -10.46 -14.13
N GLY A 12 -1.46 -9.43 -13.61
CA GLY A 12 -1.74 -8.03 -13.89
C GLY A 12 -2.95 -7.47 -13.13
N SER A 13 -3.56 -8.24 -12.22
CA SER A 13 -4.55 -7.69 -11.29
C SER A 13 -3.89 -6.76 -10.28
N LEU A 14 -4.67 -5.83 -9.73
CA LEU A 14 -4.20 -4.96 -8.65
C LEU A 14 -4.27 -5.75 -7.34
N ALA A 15 -3.18 -5.78 -6.59
CA ALA A 15 -3.17 -6.42 -5.28
C ALA A 15 -4.10 -5.69 -4.29
N ASP A 16 -4.80 -6.47 -3.47
CA ASP A 16 -5.74 -5.99 -2.44
C ASP A 16 -5.08 -5.91 -1.05
N TYR A 17 -3.76 -5.75 -0.99
CA TYR A 17 -2.93 -5.60 0.21
C TYR A 17 -1.57 -5.00 -0.15
N PHE A 18 -0.89 -4.39 0.81
CA PHE A 18 0.51 -3.97 0.68
C PHE A 18 1.42 -5.04 1.30
N PHE A 19 2.73 -4.99 1.03
CA PHE A 19 3.66 -6.00 1.55
C PHE A 19 3.57 -6.12 3.08
N GLY A 20 3.55 -7.36 3.57
CA GLY A 20 3.32 -7.71 4.96
C GLY A 20 1.87 -7.60 5.45
N GLY A 21 0.96 -7.03 4.66
CA GLY A 21 -0.49 -6.98 4.94
C GLY A 21 -1.20 -8.33 4.76
N VAL A 22 -2.51 -8.31 4.95
CA VAL A 22 -3.39 -9.48 4.81
C VAL A 22 -4.17 -9.37 3.50
N LYS A 23 -4.02 -10.38 2.64
CA LYS A 23 -4.73 -10.47 1.36
C LYS A 23 -6.25 -10.33 1.56
N GLY A 24 -6.91 -9.55 0.71
CA GLY A 24 -8.33 -9.24 0.79
C GLY A 24 -8.73 -8.13 1.78
N GLN A 25 -7.79 -7.54 2.52
CA GLN A 25 -8.12 -6.55 3.57
C GLN A 25 -7.72 -5.11 3.26
N MET A 26 -7.12 -4.84 2.09
CA MET A 26 -6.72 -3.49 1.68
C MET A 26 -5.80 -2.78 2.69
N ASN A 27 -4.99 -3.54 3.43
CA ASN A 27 -4.16 -3.04 4.52
C ASN A 27 -2.66 -3.23 4.30
N CYS A 28 -1.88 -2.63 5.19
CA CYS A 28 -0.42 -2.70 5.24
C CYS A 28 0.06 -3.49 6.46
N ALA A 29 1.37 -3.78 6.52
CA ALA A 29 1.95 -4.56 7.62
C ALA A 29 1.65 -3.98 9.02
N CYS A 30 1.64 -2.64 9.16
CA CYS A 30 1.40 -1.97 10.44
C CYS A 30 0.01 -2.27 11.03
N LYS A 31 -0.94 -2.77 10.22
CA LYS A 31 -2.27 -3.11 10.72
C LYS A 31 -2.24 -4.38 11.57
N LYS A 32 -1.29 -5.28 11.31
CA LYS A 32 -1.20 -6.57 12.00
C LYS A 32 -0.77 -6.45 13.45
N ASP A 33 0.04 -5.45 13.77
CA ASP A 33 0.54 -5.18 15.12
C ASP A 33 -0.05 -3.88 15.71
N ASN A 34 -1.06 -3.29 15.05
CA ASN A 34 -1.69 -2.02 15.41
C ASN A 34 -0.70 -0.86 15.54
N SER A 35 0.42 -0.91 14.82
CA SER A 35 1.41 0.18 14.77
C SER A 35 1.06 1.28 13.78
N CYS A 36 0.00 1.13 12.97
CA CYS A 36 -0.44 2.19 12.06
C CYS A 36 -0.87 3.43 12.84
N TYR A 37 -0.52 4.59 12.32
CA TYR A 37 -0.95 5.88 12.86
C TYR A 37 -2.47 5.91 13.05
N ASN A 38 -2.89 6.22 14.28
CA ASN A 38 -4.30 6.37 14.66
C ASN A 38 -5.21 5.18 14.27
N GLY A 39 -4.66 3.96 14.23
CA GLY A 39 -5.43 2.74 13.90
C GLY A 39 -5.83 2.59 12.43
N LEU A 40 -5.27 3.42 11.53
CA LEU A 40 -5.50 3.35 10.09
C LEU A 40 -5.07 1.99 9.51
N ASP A 41 -5.48 1.70 8.28
CA ASP A 41 -5.11 0.44 7.61
C ASP A 41 -3.70 0.46 6.99
N CYS A 42 -3.19 1.65 6.71
CA CYS A 42 -1.83 1.91 6.24
C CYS A 42 -1.38 3.27 6.78
N ASN A 43 -0.09 3.42 7.05
CA ASN A 43 0.49 4.71 7.45
C ASN A 43 0.38 5.76 6.34
N CYS A 44 0.51 5.36 5.07
CA CYS A 44 0.37 6.28 3.94
C CYS A 44 -1.04 6.87 3.78
N ASN A 45 -2.05 6.32 4.47
CA ASN A 45 -3.40 6.87 4.49
C ASN A 45 -3.54 8.10 5.43
N ALA A 46 -2.50 8.46 6.20
CA ALA A 46 -2.57 9.57 7.16
C ALA A 46 -2.82 10.93 6.49
N GLY A 47 -2.36 11.12 5.24
CA GLY A 47 -2.67 12.31 4.44
C GLY A 47 -2.15 13.64 5.01
N ASP A 48 -1.17 13.60 5.91
CA ASP A 48 -0.54 14.79 6.48
C ASP A 48 0.92 14.94 6.02
N SER A 49 1.62 15.97 6.50
CA SER A 49 3.00 16.31 6.10
C SER A 49 4.08 15.54 6.87
N THR A 50 3.72 14.61 7.75
CA THR A 50 4.69 13.79 8.50
C THR A 50 5.06 12.56 7.69
N GLU A 51 6.36 12.36 7.48
CA GLU A 51 6.86 11.16 6.83
C GLU A 51 6.49 9.92 7.66
N ARG A 52 5.78 8.99 7.04
CA ARG A 52 5.49 7.68 7.61
C ARG A 52 5.73 6.61 6.58
N GLN A 53 6.06 5.42 7.06
CA GLN A 53 6.49 4.33 6.21
C GLN A 53 5.71 3.05 6.53
N ASP A 54 5.37 2.32 5.48
CA ASP A 54 4.87 0.95 5.55
C ASP A 54 5.93 0.03 4.94
N LYS A 55 6.25 -1.08 5.60
CA LYS A 55 7.25 -2.05 5.13
C LYS A 55 6.82 -3.47 5.43
N GLY A 56 7.21 -4.42 4.57
CA GLY A 56 6.92 -5.83 4.77
C GLY A 56 7.39 -6.68 3.60
N TYR A 57 7.19 -7.98 3.70
CA TYR A 57 7.48 -8.94 2.63
C TYR A 57 6.21 -9.27 1.83
N ALA A 58 6.35 -9.45 0.52
CA ALA A 58 5.31 -10.07 -0.28
C ALA A 58 5.38 -11.60 -0.09
N THR A 59 4.43 -12.16 0.67
CA THR A 59 4.46 -13.58 1.08
C THR A 59 3.53 -14.49 0.29
N TYR A 60 2.56 -13.94 -0.44
CA TYR A 60 1.63 -14.72 -1.25
C TYR A 60 2.26 -14.99 -2.62
N LYS A 61 2.81 -16.20 -2.77
CA LYS A 61 3.61 -16.59 -3.94
C LYS A 61 2.84 -16.56 -5.25
N ASP A 62 1.53 -16.82 -5.21
CA ASP A 62 0.67 -16.84 -6.40
C ASP A 62 0.53 -15.46 -7.05
N ASP A 63 0.71 -14.39 -6.26
CA ASP A 63 0.65 -13.01 -6.74
C ASP A 63 2.00 -12.53 -7.29
N LEU A 64 3.09 -13.29 -7.08
CA LEU A 64 4.44 -12.93 -7.51
C LEU A 64 4.76 -13.52 -8.88
N PRO A 65 5.62 -12.88 -9.71
CA PRO A 65 6.35 -11.65 -9.42
C PRO A 65 5.45 -10.41 -9.47
N ILE A 66 5.88 -9.35 -8.78
CA ILE A 66 5.31 -8.03 -8.96
C ILE A 66 5.65 -7.57 -10.38
N THR A 67 4.65 -7.15 -11.14
CA THR A 67 4.82 -6.72 -12.55
C THR A 67 4.84 -5.20 -12.71
N ALA A 68 4.25 -4.46 -11.76
CA ALA A 68 4.31 -3.00 -11.72
C ALA A 68 4.06 -2.48 -10.30
N PHE A 69 4.57 -1.29 -10.00
CA PHE A 69 4.25 -0.54 -8.80
C PHE A 69 3.57 0.77 -9.21
N LEU A 70 2.44 1.08 -8.57
CA LEU A 70 1.57 2.21 -8.89
C LEU A 70 1.50 3.12 -7.67
N SER A 71 2.25 4.23 -7.71
CA SER A 71 2.20 5.23 -6.64
C SER A 71 1.18 6.32 -6.99
N GLY A 72 0.11 6.42 -6.21
CA GLY A 72 -0.81 7.55 -6.27
C GLY A 72 -0.29 8.76 -5.49
N ASN A 73 -0.92 9.92 -5.70
CA ASN A 73 -0.64 11.17 -4.99
C ASN A 73 0.84 11.62 -5.04
N THR A 74 1.49 11.43 -6.19
CA THR A 74 2.89 11.82 -6.43
C THR A 74 3.04 13.22 -7.05
N GLY A 75 1.94 13.86 -7.43
CA GLY A 75 1.93 15.19 -8.05
C GLY A 75 1.37 16.27 -7.12
N MET A 76 2.04 17.42 -7.09
CA MET A 76 1.43 18.69 -6.65
C MET A 76 1.04 19.49 -7.91
N THR A 77 -0.23 19.88 -8.02
CA THR A 77 -0.60 20.96 -8.95
C THR A 77 -0.13 22.27 -8.32
N LEU A 78 1.04 22.76 -8.72
CA LEU A 78 1.44 24.13 -8.44
C LEU A 78 0.63 25.05 -9.36
N TYR A 79 -0.34 25.77 -8.80
CA TYR A 79 -0.89 26.94 -9.47
C TYR A 79 0.09 28.09 -9.26
N TYR A 80 0.64 28.62 -10.36
CA TYR A 80 1.41 29.87 -10.40
C TYR A 80 0.44 31.04 -10.59
#